data_AF-A0A9D9YZK1-F1
#
_entry.id   AF-A0A9D9YZK1-F1
#
_cell.length_a   1.000
_cell.length_b   1.000
_cell.length_c   1.000
_cell.angle_alpha   90.00
_cell.angle_beta   90.00
_cell.angle_gamma   90.00
#
_symmetry.space_group_name_H-M   'P 1'
#
loop_
_entity.id
_entity.type
_entity.pdbx_description
1 polymer ?
#
loop_
_entity_poly.entity_id
_entity_poly.type
_entity_poly.pdbx_seq_one_letter_code
_entity_poly.pdbx_strand_id
1 'polypeptide(L)'
;MSTLFDLTQTLKTLIKEKNYSDAYKLLNENLQNFSLEQIRSDKFFSYQVIYLYIKTNMHQSIFDFINEYDISLESRTFAILLNQLQKSFKENRRSFPDVINNFCDLVSVNQLDTSKRTYESTKNGRKKTIKLASDKENWFMAKANALYELKDYSKCIEVCNLALESIEDFSSSNDIWLSRKIALSKYALGNNEEAIDIYLKLLNKKNEWFIQYDIAVIYKDMGYIEESFKYAIQAINSFGKLESKVKLIQFLADLLQDLNENELSFKHYSLARIIRIQNQWSITESLSNKLKQFEYPEITIEKLPELKKELFAYWNSFKIEDNQPSSNERLHGRIDKIMHINERGMDGFIKTNNSKNLYFNLPATSDLLNVLKEGSAVSFEIYYDKAKNKEKAVNIKNENK
;
A
#
# COMPACT_ATOMS: atom_id res chain seq x y z
N MET A 1 -25.97 -20.80 34.33
CA MET A 1 -26.85 -21.03 33.16
C MET A 1 -27.21 -22.50 33.08
N SER A 2 -28.40 -22.83 32.58
CA SER A 2 -28.92 -24.20 32.54
C SER A 2 -28.46 -25.03 31.34
N THR A 3 -28.22 -24.41 30.19
CA THR A 3 -27.82 -25.12 28.95
C THR A 3 -26.79 -24.34 28.13
N LEU A 4 -26.09 -25.05 27.24
CA LEU A 4 -25.15 -24.42 26.28
C LEU A 4 -25.88 -23.47 25.33
N PHE A 5 -27.13 -23.78 24.98
CA PHE A 5 -27.97 -22.93 24.16
C PHE A 5 -28.24 -21.57 24.83
N ASP A 6 -28.56 -21.55 26.13
CA ASP A 6 -28.79 -20.32 26.89
C ASP A 6 -27.55 -19.42 26.92
N LEU A 7 -26.37 -20.03 27.13
CA LEU A 7 -25.09 -19.33 27.06
C LEU A 7 -24.85 -18.76 25.66
N THR A 8 -25.05 -19.56 24.63
CA THR A 8 -24.88 -19.18 23.22
C THR A 8 -25.75 -17.97 22.84
N GLN A 9 -27.02 -17.97 23.25
CA GLN A 9 -27.92 -16.84 22.98
C GLN A 9 -27.51 -15.58 23.75
N THR A 10 -27.10 -15.72 25.01
CA THR A 10 -26.68 -14.57 25.82
C THR A 10 -25.38 -13.96 25.28
N LEU A 11 -24.39 -14.80 24.94
CA LEU A 11 -23.16 -14.35 24.27
C LEU A 11 -23.48 -13.64 22.94
N LYS A 12 -24.44 -14.14 22.17
CA LYS A 12 -24.85 -13.53 20.90
C LYS A 12 -25.34 -12.10 21.10
N THR A 13 -26.17 -11.88 22.11
CA THR A 13 -26.69 -10.55 22.46
C THR A 13 -25.56 -9.61 22.87
N LEU A 14 -24.72 -10.03 23.82
CA LEU A 14 -23.60 -9.20 24.30
C LEU A 14 -22.59 -8.86 23.18
N ILE A 15 -22.25 -9.84 22.33
CA ILE A 15 -21.38 -9.62 21.17
C ILE A 15 -22.00 -8.63 20.18
N LYS A 16 -23.30 -8.73 19.91
CA LYS A 16 -24.03 -7.82 19.02
C LYS A 16 -24.04 -6.39 19.57
N GLU A 17 -24.14 -6.24 20.88
CA GLU A 17 -24.07 -4.97 21.61
C GLU A 17 -22.63 -4.44 21.77
N LYS A 18 -21.63 -5.20 21.31
CA LYS A 18 -20.19 -4.93 21.49
C LYS A 18 -19.75 -4.87 22.95
N ASN A 19 -20.52 -5.47 23.87
CA ASN A 19 -20.15 -5.62 25.26
C ASN A 19 -19.22 -6.83 25.46
N TYR A 20 -18.01 -6.72 24.92
CA TYR A 20 -17.05 -7.83 24.90
C TYR A 20 -16.50 -8.18 26.28
N SER A 21 -16.42 -7.21 27.19
CA SER A 21 -15.94 -7.44 28.56
C SER A 21 -16.88 -8.37 29.32
N ASP A 22 -18.18 -8.07 29.30
CA ASP A 22 -19.18 -8.89 30.01
C ASP A 22 -19.38 -10.24 29.32
N ALA A 23 -19.33 -10.29 27.98
CA ALA A 23 -19.35 -11.54 27.25
C ALA A 23 -18.18 -12.45 27.64
N TYR A 24 -16.98 -11.89 27.81
CA TYR A 24 -15.78 -12.65 28.18
C TYR A 24 -15.86 -13.16 29.62
N LYS A 25 -16.32 -12.33 30.56
CA LYS A 25 -16.56 -12.76 31.94
C LYS A 25 -17.57 -13.90 32.01
N LEU A 26 -18.69 -13.75 31.30
CA LEU A 26 -19.75 -14.75 31.22
C LEU A 26 -19.26 -16.08 30.64
N LEU A 27 -18.45 -16.03 29.58
CA LEU A 27 -17.82 -17.21 29.00
C LEU A 27 -16.94 -17.93 30.03
N ASN A 28 -16.02 -17.22 30.68
CA ASN A 28 -15.08 -17.82 31.63
C ASN A 28 -15.76 -18.45 32.85
N GLU A 29 -16.85 -17.85 33.33
CA GLU A 29 -17.61 -18.39 34.46
C GLU A 29 -18.39 -19.67 34.11
N ASN A 30 -18.65 -19.93 32.84
CA ASN A 30 -19.56 -21.01 32.42
C ASN A 30 -18.92 -22.07 31.51
N LEU A 31 -17.79 -21.79 30.85
CA LEU A 31 -17.21 -22.68 29.82
C LEU A 31 -16.91 -24.10 30.35
N GLN A 32 -16.35 -24.19 31.55
CA GLN A 32 -15.98 -25.46 32.20
C GLN A 32 -17.20 -26.31 32.63
N ASN A 33 -18.42 -25.77 32.56
CA ASN A 33 -19.64 -26.50 32.89
C ASN A 33 -20.14 -27.39 31.74
N PHE A 34 -19.52 -27.33 30.56
CA PHE A 34 -19.94 -28.08 29.37
C PHE A 34 -18.89 -29.10 28.97
N SER A 35 -19.35 -30.26 28.53
CA SER A 35 -18.46 -31.32 28.03
C SER A 35 -17.83 -30.95 26.69
N LEU A 36 -16.71 -31.62 26.40
CA LEU A 36 -16.00 -31.48 25.14
C LEU A 36 -16.91 -31.69 23.92
N GLU A 37 -17.70 -32.77 23.92
CA GLU A 37 -18.62 -33.10 22.82
C GLU A 37 -19.71 -32.03 22.60
N GLN A 38 -20.22 -31.43 23.68
CA GLN A 38 -21.20 -30.34 23.57
C GLN A 38 -20.59 -29.11 22.89
N ILE A 39 -19.38 -28.72 23.29
CA ILE A 39 -18.69 -27.54 22.73
C ILE A 39 -18.28 -27.80 21.27
N ARG A 40 -17.67 -28.96 21.00
CA ARG A 40 -17.20 -29.35 19.67
C ARG A 40 -18.32 -29.40 18.64
N SER A 41 -19.49 -29.92 19.02
CA SER A 41 -20.64 -30.05 18.11
C SER A 41 -21.32 -28.71 17.80
N ASP A 42 -21.25 -27.72 18.70
CA ASP A 42 -21.81 -26.39 18.48
C ASP A 42 -20.82 -25.44 17.77
N LYS A 43 -20.87 -25.47 16.43
CA LYS A 43 -20.04 -24.63 15.57
C LYS A 43 -20.31 -23.13 15.75
N PHE A 44 -21.55 -22.74 16.07
CA PHE A 44 -21.90 -21.33 16.24
C PHE A 44 -21.33 -20.79 17.55
N PHE A 45 -21.45 -21.56 18.63
CA PHE A 45 -20.81 -21.26 19.91
C PHE A 45 -19.29 -21.14 19.74
N SER A 46 -18.65 -22.13 19.10
CA SER A 46 -17.21 -22.13 18.84
C SER A 46 -16.75 -20.89 18.07
N TYR A 47 -17.50 -20.48 17.04
CA TYR A 47 -17.26 -19.23 16.32
C TYR A 47 -17.34 -18.01 17.25
N GLN A 48 -18.35 -17.92 18.11
CA GLN A 48 -18.53 -16.80 19.03
C GLN A 48 -17.40 -16.69 20.04
N VAL A 49 -16.93 -17.83 20.57
CA VAL A 49 -15.80 -17.89 21.50
C VAL A 49 -14.54 -17.36 20.86
N ILE A 50 -14.17 -17.87 19.67
CA ILE A 50 -12.97 -17.42 18.96
C ILE A 50 -13.09 -15.95 18.57
N TYR A 51 -14.25 -15.53 18.05
CA TYR A 51 -14.51 -14.12 17.72
C TYR A 51 -14.33 -13.21 18.95
N LEU A 52 -14.82 -13.65 20.12
CA LEU A 52 -14.70 -12.91 21.36
C LEU A 52 -13.23 -12.77 21.78
N TYR A 53 -12.45 -13.85 21.75
CA TYR A 53 -11.00 -13.78 22.02
C TYR A 53 -10.25 -12.85 21.07
N ILE A 54 -10.64 -12.80 19.79
CA ILE A 54 -10.09 -11.82 18.84
C ILE A 54 -10.42 -10.38 19.28
N LYS A 55 -11.64 -10.12 19.73
CA LYS A 55 -12.06 -8.77 20.16
C LYS A 55 -11.49 -8.34 21.49
N THR A 56 -11.15 -9.28 22.36
CA THR A 56 -10.48 -9.03 23.65
C THR A 56 -8.95 -9.13 23.58
N ASN A 57 -8.37 -9.36 22.39
CA ASN A 57 -6.93 -9.57 22.14
C ASN A 57 -6.32 -10.74 22.94
N MET A 58 -7.11 -11.78 23.23
CA MET A 58 -6.69 -12.99 23.94
C MET A 58 -6.20 -14.05 22.94
N HIS A 59 -5.09 -13.76 22.25
CA HIS A 59 -4.67 -14.57 21.10
C HIS A 59 -4.29 -16.01 21.45
N GLN A 60 -3.60 -16.21 22.58
CA GLN A 60 -3.21 -17.56 23.02
C GLN A 60 -4.45 -18.43 23.31
N SER A 61 -5.46 -17.83 23.94
CA SER A 61 -6.73 -18.51 24.26
C SER A 61 -7.49 -18.99 23.02
N ILE A 62 -7.25 -18.41 21.83
CA ILE A 62 -7.80 -18.92 20.57
C ILE A 62 -7.28 -20.34 20.32
N PHE A 63 -5.96 -20.52 20.40
CA PHE A 63 -5.32 -21.80 20.12
C PHE A 63 -5.56 -22.81 21.24
N ASP A 64 -5.51 -22.36 22.50
CA ASP A 64 -5.81 -23.21 23.65
C ASP A 64 -7.23 -23.78 23.54
N PHE A 65 -8.22 -22.94 23.24
CA PHE A 65 -9.62 -23.38 23.05
C PHE A 65 -9.78 -24.35 21.88
N ILE A 66 -9.16 -24.06 20.73
CA ILE A 66 -9.25 -24.94 19.56
C ILE A 66 -8.64 -26.32 19.87
N ASN A 67 -7.51 -26.36 20.56
CA ASN A 67 -6.84 -27.61 20.91
C ASN A 67 -7.54 -28.38 22.02
N GLU A 68 -7.98 -27.69 23.09
CA GLU A 68 -8.66 -28.30 24.24
C GLU A 68 -9.97 -28.97 23.84
N TYR A 69 -10.74 -28.33 22.94
CA TYR A 69 -12.05 -28.84 22.51
C TYR A 69 -12.02 -29.52 21.13
N ASP A 70 -10.84 -29.64 20.51
CA ASP A 70 -10.63 -30.25 19.19
C ASP A 70 -11.59 -29.67 18.13
N ILE A 71 -11.55 -28.34 18.00
CA ILE A 71 -12.43 -27.58 17.13
C ILE A 71 -11.90 -27.58 15.70
N SER A 72 -12.64 -28.20 14.78
CA SER A 72 -12.38 -28.09 13.35
C SER A 72 -13.10 -26.86 12.75
N LEU A 73 -12.34 -25.91 12.19
CA LEU A 73 -12.91 -24.74 11.54
C LEU A 73 -13.29 -25.03 10.08
N GLU A 74 -14.57 -24.86 9.77
CA GLU A 74 -15.01 -24.85 8.37
C GLU A 74 -14.45 -23.65 7.61
N SER A 75 -14.16 -23.85 6.32
CA SER A 75 -13.60 -22.86 5.39
C SER A 75 -14.20 -21.45 5.52
N ARG A 76 -15.54 -21.35 5.51
CA ARG A 76 -16.25 -20.07 5.63
C ARG A 76 -16.06 -19.40 6.99
N THR A 77 -16.13 -20.17 8.07
CA THR A 77 -15.97 -19.69 9.44
C THR A 77 -14.54 -19.20 9.67
N PHE A 78 -13.56 -19.99 9.22
CA PHE A 78 -12.15 -19.62 9.21
C PHE A 78 -11.93 -18.29 8.49
N ALA A 79 -12.44 -18.13 7.26
CA ALA A 79 -12.22 -16.93 6.47
C ALA A 79 -12.80 -15.67 7.12
N ILE A 80 -13.97 -15.79 7.77
CA ILE A 80 -14.56 -14.70 8.54
C ILE A 80 -13.65 -14.32 9.73
N LEU A 81 -13.20 -15.31 10.50
CA LEU A 81 -12.36 -15.08 11.68
C LEU A 81 -10.99 -14.51 11.32
N LEU A 82 -10.34 -15.01 10.26
CA LEU A 82 -9.07 -14.45 9.75
C LEU A 82 -9.21 -12.96 9.40
N ASN A 83 -10.29 -12.59 8.70
CA ASN A 83 -10.58 -11.19 8.39
C ASN A 83 -10.78 -10.35 9.66
N GLN A 84 -11.46 -10.88 10.67
CA GLN A 84 -11.67 -10.18 11.95
C GLN A 84 -10.36 -10.00 12.72
N LEU A 85 -9.48 -10.99 12.69
CA LEU A 85 -8.16 -10.97 13.31
C LEU A 85 -7.26 -9.93 12.63
N GLN A 86 -7.18 -9.92 11.30
CA GLN A 86 -6.44 -8.89 10.56
C GLN A 86 -7.01 -7.49 10.81
N LYS A 87 -8.34 -7.36 10.97
CA LYS A 87 -8.99 -6.08 11.27
C LYS A 87 -8.64 -5.58 12.67
N SER A 88 -8.69 -6.43 13.70
CA SER A 88 -8.36 -6.02 15.08
C SER A 88 -6.91 -5.52 15.19
N PHE A 89 -5.97 -6.16 14.49
CA PHE A 89 -4.56 -5.74 14.50
C PHE A 89 -4.35 -4.37 13.87
N LYS A 90 -5.05 -4.10 12.74
CA LYS A 90 -5.05 -2.78 12.10
C LYS A 90 -5.64 -1.69 13.00
N GLU A 91 -6.77 -1.98 13.65
CA GLU A 91 -7.43 -1.03 14.57
C GLU A 91 -6.55 -0.71 15.78
N ASN A 92 -5.86 -1.71 16.33
CA ASN A 92 -4.97 -1.54 17.48
C ASN A 92 -3.56 -1.06 17.11
N ARG A 93 -3.26 -0.90 15.81
CA ARG A 93 -1.93 -0.52 15.28
C ARG A 93 -0.81 -1.40 15.82
N ARG A 94 -1.07 -2.71 15.98
CA ARG A 94 -0.10 -3.73 16.40
C ARG A 94 0.06 -4.78 15.31
N SER A 95 1.21 -5.44 15.27
CA SER A 95 1.42 -6.61 14.42
C SER A 95 1.71 -7.84 15.28
N PHE A 96 1.04 -8.95 14.97
CA PHE A 96 1.24 -10.27 15.58
C PHE A 96 1.33 -11.31 14.46
N PRO A 97 2.44 -11.31 13.70
CA PRO A 97 2.57 -12.14 12.51
C PRO A 97 2.61 -13.63 12.85
N ASP A 98 3.13 -14.00 14.01
CA ASP A 98 3.07 -15.35 14.59
C ASP A 98 1.62 -15.83 14.75
N VAL A 99 0.74 -14.99 15.30
CA VAL A 99 -0.68 -15.32 15.48
C VAL A 99 -1.37 -15.51 14.14
N ILE A 100 -1.14 -14.64 13.15
CA ILE A 100 -1.70 -14.82 11.79
C ILE A 100 -1.16 -16.10 11.15
N ASN A 101 0.14 -16.34 11.24
CA ASN A 101 0.79 -17.49 10.63
C ASN A 101 0.21 -18.80 11.17
N ASN A 102 0.12 -18.91 12.50
CA ASN A 102 -0.42 -20.08 13.19
C ASN A 102 -1.92 -20.23 12.95
N PHE A 103 -2.67 -19.13 12.90
CA PHE A 103 -4.09 -19.17 12.57
C PHE A 103 -4.30 -19.75 11.16
N CYS A 104 -3.52 -19.31 10.17
CA CYS A 104 -3.56 -19.85 8.82
C CYS A 104 -3.26 -21.36 8.73
N ASP A 105 -2.52 -21.93 9.69
CA ASP A 105 -2.21 -23.38 9.73
C ASP A 105 -3.37 -24.24 10.27
N LEU A 106 -4.44 -23.62 10.77
CA LEU A 106 -5.64 -24.32 11.26
C LEU A 106 -6.48 -24.94 10.13
N VAL A 107 -6.23 -24.58 8.88
CA VAL A 107 -6.98 -25.07 7.71
C VAL A 107 -6.06 -25.37 6.54
N SER A 108 -6.43 -26.35 5.72
CA SER A 108 -5.74 -26.57 4.44
C SER A 108 -6.19 -25.51 3.42
N VAL A 109 -5.25 -24.84 2.77
CA VAL A 109 -5.54 -23.83 1.72
C VAL A 109 -6.39 -24.37 0.57
N ASN A 110 -6.34 -25.68 0.31
CA ASN A 110 -7.13 -26.34 -0.74
C ASN A 110 -8.63 -26.44 -0.41
N GLN A 111 -9.01 -26.25 0.85
CA GLN A 111 -10.40 -26.24 1.30
C GLN A 111 -11.04 -24.84 1.21
N LEU A 112 -10.26 -23.81 0.88
CA LEU A 112 -10.72 -22.43 0.84
C LEU A 112 -11.44 -22.08 -0.46
N ASP A 113 -12.52 -21.34 -0.33
CA ASP A 113 -13.32 -20.89 -1.46
C ASP A 113 -12.50 -19.98 -2.39
N THR A 114 -12.59 -20.26 -3.69
CA THR A 114 -11.98 -19.48 -4.77
C THR A 114 -12.93 -18.43 -5.34
N SER A 115 -14.21 -18.47 -4.96
CA SER A 115 -15.21 -17.55 -5.46
C SER A 115 -14.91 -16.10 -5.04
N LYS A 116 -15.00 -15.19 -6.01
CA LYS A 116 -14.84 -13.76 -5.77
C LYS A 116 -16.21 -13.14 -5.51
N ARG A 117 -16.33 -12.42 -4.41
CA ARG A 117 -17.54 -11.66 -4.09
C ARG A 117 -17.46 -10.29 -4.76
N THR A 118 -18.56 -9.84 -5.35
CA THR A 118 -18.66 -8.50 -5.93
C THR A 118 -19.77 -7.70 -5.26
N TYR A 119 -19.54 -6.41 -5.03
CA TYR A 119 -20.59 -5.50 -4.58
C TYR A 119 -20.49 -4.17 -5.34
N GLU A 120 -21.63 -3.49 -5.48
CA GLU A 120 -21.69 -2.15 -6.05
C GLU A 120 -21.38 -1.12 -4.96
N SER A 121 -20.44 -0.22 -5.25
CA SER A 121 -20.16 0.95 -4.43
C SER A 121 -20.39 2.21 -5.25
N THR A 122 -21.17 3.15 -4.70
CA THR A 122 -21.33 4.48 -5.30
C THR A 122 -20.31 5.43 -4.68
N LYS A 123 -19.43 6.00 -5.50
CA LYS A 123 -18.52 7.08 -5.07
C LYS A 123 -18.64 8.25 -6.04
N ASN A 124 -19.00 9.43 -5.54
CA ASN A 124 -19.23 10.64 -6.33
C ASN A 124 -20.25 10.44 -7.48
N GLY A 125 -21.38 9.76 -7.19
CA GLY A 125 -22.44 9.49 -8.17
C GLY A 125 -22.13 8.43 -9.23
N ARG A 126 -20.91 7.88 -9.24
CA ARG A 126 -20.53 6.78 -10.14
C ARG A 126 -20.63 5.44 -9.41
N LYS A 127 -21.41 4.52 -9.97
CA LYS A 127 -21.41 3.12 -9.56
C LYS A 127 -20.08 2.47 -9.97
N LYS A 128 -19.40 1.83 -9.03
CA LYS A 128 -18.20 1.04 -9.27
C LYS A 128 -18.43 -0.34 -8.68
N THR A 129 -18.32 -1.37 -9.51
CA THR A 129 -18.27 -2.76 -9.03
C THR A 129 -16.91 -2.99 -8.38
N ILE A 130 -16.92 -3.40 -7.12
CA ILE A 130 -15.72 -3.79 -6.38
C ILE A 130 -15.68 -5.32 -6.35
N LYS A 131 -14.61 -5.90 -6.90
CA LYS A 131 -14.28 -7.32 -6.76
C LYS A 131 -13.44 -7.50 -5.50
N LEU A 132 -13.94 -8.28 -4.55
CA LEU A 132 -13.21 -8.70 -3.37
C LEU A 132 -12.35 -9.92 -3.71
N ALA A 133 -11.20 -10.02 -3.04
CA ALA A 133 -10.38 -11.22 -3.04
C ALA A 133 -11.18 -12.40 -2.48
N SER A 134 -10.96 -13.58 -3.06
CA SER A 134 -11.53 -14.83 -2.55
C SER A 134 -10.94 -15.17 -1.18
N ASP A 135 -11.56 -16.12 -0.48
CA ASP A 135 -11.08 -16.54 0.84
C ASP A 135 -9.70 -17.20 0.72
N LYS A 136 -9.46 -17.98 -0.35
CA LYS A 136 -8.15 -18.53 -0.71
C LYS A 136 -7.11 -17.43 -0.98
N GLU A 137 -7.46 -16.41 -1.76
CA GLU A 137 -6.57 -15.29 -2.07
C GLU A 137 -6.21 -14.47 -0.81
N ASN A 138 -7.20 -14.23 0.07
CA ASN A 138 -6.96 -13.56 1.35
C ASN A 138 -6.04 -14.38 2.26
N TRP A 139 -6.18 -15.71 2.29
CA TRP A 139 -5.28 -16.58 3.04
C TRP A 139 -3.83 -16.46 2.56
N PHE A 140 -3.58 -16.52 1.24
CA PHE A 140 -2.22 -16.38 0.71
C PHE A 140 -1.61 -15.02 1.07
N MET A 141 -2.37 -13.94 0.93
CA MET A 141 -1.93 -12.60 1.31
C MET A 141 -1.63 -12.50 2.81
N ALA A 142 -2.46 -13.09 3.67
CA ALA A 142 -2.25 -13.10 5.12
C ALA A 142 -1.01 -13.91 5.50
N LYS A 143 -0.89 -15.14 5.01
CA LYS A 143 0.21 -16.07 5.28
C LYS A 143 1.54 -15.52 4.79
N ALA A 144 1.63 -15.03 3.56
CA ALA A 144 2.86 -14.46 3.00
C ALA A 144 3.33 -13.21 3.76
N ASN A 145 2.40 -12.33 4.15
CA ASN A 145 2.76 -11.16 4.97
C ASN A 145 3.32 -11.57 6.33
N ALA A 146 2.67 -12.52 7.00
CA ALA A 146 3.10 -13.04 8.29
C ALA A 146 4.49 -13.69 8.21
N LEU A 147 4.71 -14.60 7.26
CA LEU A 147 6.01 -15.27 7.06
C LEU A 147 7.14 -14.28 6.79
N TYR A 148 6.89 -13.27 5.95
CA TYR A 148 7.87 -12.22 5.70
C TYR A 148 8.22 -11.41 6.95
N GLU A 149 7.22 -11.04 7.76
CA GLU A 149 7.45 -10.30 9.01
C GLU A 149 8.19 -11.15 10.05
N LEU A 150 7.95 -12.46 10.07
CA LEU A 150 8.69 -13.44 10.85
C LEU A 150 10.10 -13.74 10.30
N LYS A 151 10.46 -13.16 9.15
CA LYS A 151 11.72 -13.40 8.43
C LYS A 151 11.92 -14.85 7.97
N ASP A 152 10.85 -15.64 7.87
CA ASP A 152 10.88 -16.96 7.23
C ASP A 152 10.75 -16.78 5.71
N TYR A 153 11.81 -16.22 5.12
CA TYR A 153 11.84 -15.79 3.72
C TYR A 153 11.67 -16.96 2.75
N SER A 154 12.24 -18.12 3.06
CA SER A 154 12.11 -19.33 2.24
C SER A 154 10.65 -19.78 2.13
N LYS A 155 9.95 -19.93 3.27
CA LYS A 155 8.51 -20.29 3.24
C LYS A 155 7.66 -19.19 2.66
N CYS A 156 8.02 -17.91 2.86
CA CYS A 156 7.32 -16.81 2.22
C CYS A 156 7.35 -16.94 0.69
N ILE A 157 8.50 -17.30 0.11
CA ILE A 157 8.65 -17.52 -1.33
C ILE A 157 7.79 -18.71 -1.78
N GLU A 158 7.85 -19.83 -1.07
CA GLU A 158 7.04 -21.03 -1.38
C GLU A 158 5.53 -20.71 -1.41
N VAL A 159 5.03 -20.02 -0.38
CA VAL A 159 3.61 -19.65 -0.28
C VAL A 159 3.21 -18.68 -1.40
N CYS A 160 4.06 -17.70 -1.74
CA CYS A 160 3.79 -16.78 -2.84
C CYS A 160 3.78 -17.49 -4.20
N ASN A 161 4.71 -18.40 -4.46
CA ASN A 161 4.73 -19.17 -5.72
C ASN A 161 3.50 -20.06 -5.83
N LEU A 162 3.13 -20.77 -4.76
CA LEU A 162 1.91 -21.58 -4.73
C LEU A 162 0.66 -20.74 -5.00
N ALA A 163 0.61 -19.49 -4.51
CA ALA A 163 -0.48 -18.58 -4.81
C ALA A 163 -0.53 -18.24 -6.30
N LEU A 164 0.61 -17.85 -6.89
CA LEU A 164 0.73 -17.44 -8.30
C LEU A 164 0.46 -18.60 -9.27
N GLU A 165 0.74 -19.84 -8.87
CA GLU A 165 0.44 -21.04 -9.65
C GLU A 165 -1.02 -21.49 -9.53
N SER A 166 -1.64 -21.30 -8.36
CA SER A 166 -2.97 -21.86 -8.06
C SER A 166 -4.15 -20.89 -8.19
N ILE A 167 -3.88 -19.61 -8.48
CA ILE A 167 -4.91 -18.57 -8.67
C ILE A 167 -4.73 -17.97 -10.07
N GLU A 168 -5.74 -18.16 -10.93
CA GLU A 168 -5.71 -17.65 -12.31
C GLU A 168 -6.05 -16.15 -12.41
N ASP A 169 -7.06 -15.71 -11.66
CA ASP A 169 -7.52 -14.32 -11.67
C ASP A 169 -7.27 -13.72 -10.28
N PHE A 170 -6.38 -12.73 -10.17
CA PHE A 170 -6.10 -12.01 -8.92
C PHE A 170 -6.94 -10.75 -8.76
N SER A 171 -7.28 -10.41 -7.52
CA SER A 171 -8.00 -9.20 -7.17
C SER A 171 -7.01 -8.09 -6.79
N SER A 172 -7.34 -6.84 -7.10
CA SER A 172 -6.55 -5.66 -6.64
C SER A 172 -5.04 -5.68 -6.95
N SER A 173 -4.63 -6.39 -8.02
CA SER A 173 -3.21 -6.63 -8.35
C SER A 173 -2.43 -7.36 -7.24
N ASN A 174 -3.07 -8.28 -6.52
CA ASN A 174 -2.41 -9.08 -5.47
C ASN A 174 -1.27 -9.96 -6.02
N ASP A 175 -1.33 -10.36 -7.29
CA ASP A 175 -0.22 -10.99 -8.00
C ASP A 175 1.06 -10.14 -7.96
N ILE A 176 0.93 -8.83 -8.13
CA ILE A 176 2.05 -7.88 -8.07
C ILE A 176 2.60 -7.81 -6.63
N TRP A 177 1.72 -7.80 -5.63
CA TRP A 177 2.13 -7.75 -4.22
C TRP A 177 2.83 -9.04 -3.76
N LEU A 178 2.35 -10.20 -4.21
CA LEU A 178 3.00 -11.49 -3.95
C LEU A 178 4.35 -11.59 -4.67
N SER A 179 4.43 -11.18 -5.93
CA SER A 179 5.69 -11.14 -6.68
C SER A 179 6.71 -10.20 -6.02
N ARG A 180 6.26 -9.03 -5.55
CA ARG A 180 7.09 -8.12 -4.76
C ARG A 180 7.59 -8.76 -3.47
N LYS A 181 6.75 -9.55 -2.77
CA LYS A 181 7.16 -10.28 -1.56
C LYS A 181 8.22 -11.34 -1.86
N ILE A 182 8.14 -12.02 -3.00
CA ILE A 182 9.19 -12.95 -3.46
C ILE A 182 10.50 -12.17 -3.63
N ALA A 183 10.50 -11.06 -4.36
CA ALA A 183 11.69 -10.25 -4.58
C ALA A 183 12.31 -9.73 -3.28
N LEU A 184 11.49 -9.18 -2.36
CA LEU A 184 11.94 -8.75 -1.04
C LEU A 184 12.56 -9.90 -0.23
N SER A 185 11.96 -11.08 -0.28
CA SER A 185 12.46 -12.27 0.44
C SER A 185 13.77 -12.78 -0.16
N LYS A 186 13.89 -12.77 -1.50
CA LYS A 186 15.12 -13.11 -2.22
C LYS A 186 16.27 -12.17 -1.88
N TYR A 187 16.00 -10.87 -1.88
CA TYR A 187 16.95 -9.86 -1.43
C TYR A 187 17.37 -10.07 0.02
N ALA A 188 16.44 -10.34 0.93
CA ALA A 188 16.76 -10.62 2.33
C ALA A 188 17.60 -11.91 2.53
N LEU A 189 17.57 -12.83 1.58
CA LEU A 189 18.41 -14.03 1.53
C LEU A 189 19.76 -13.80 0.81
N GLY A 190 20.03 -12.60 0.31
CA GLY A 190 21.24 -12.25 -0.43
C GLY A 190 21.18 -12.53 -1.93
N ASN A 191 20.05 -12.99 -2.45
CA ASN A 191 19.86 -13.28 -3.88
C ASN A 191 19.48 -12.00 -4.65
N ASN A 192 20.38 -11.01 -4.66
CA ASN A 192 20.12 -9.66 -5.15
C ASN A 192 19.78 -9.62 -6.64
N GLU A 193 20.49 -10.37 -7.47
CA GLU A 193 20.29 -10.41 -8.92
C GLU A 193 18.90 -10.96 -9.29
N GLU A 194 18.50 -12.07 -8.65
CA GLU A 194 17.15 -12.63 -8.83
C GLU A 194 16.06 -11.65 -8.39
N ALA A 195 16.26 -10.96 -7.27
CA ALA A 195 15.31 -9.96 -6.78
C ALA A 195 15.15 -8.81 -7.79
N ILE A 196 16.25 -8.31 -8.35
CA ILE A 196 16.23 -7.26 -9.39
C ILE A 196 15.50 -7.75 -10.64
N ASP A 197 15.77 -8.97 -11.14
CA ASP A 197 15.08 -9.51 -12.32
C ASP A 197 13.55 -9.56 -12.12
N ILE A 198 13.09 -10.02 -10.94
CA ILE A 198 11.67 -10.01 -10.59
C ILE A 198 11.11 -8.58 -10.60
N TYR A 199 11.82 -7.62 -10.00
CA TYR A 199 11.36 -6.24 -9.97
C TYR A 199 11.32 -5.58 -11.35
N LEU A 200 12.29 -5.85 -12.22
CA LEU A 200 12.28 -5.36 -13.60
C LEU A 200 11.09 -5.92 -14.39
N LYS A 201 10.78 -7.21 -14.21
CA LYS A 201 9.57 -7.83 -14.77
C LYS A 201 8.29 -7.16 -14.24
N LEU A 202 8.26 -6.78 -12.96
CA LEU A 202 7.10 -6.07 -12.37
C LEU A 202 6.95 -4.64 -12.92
N LEU A 203 8.05 -3.91 -13.14
CA LEU A 203 8.00 -2.57 -13.73
C LEU A 203 7.39 -2.56 -15.13
N ASN A 204 7.65 -3.60 -15.92
CA ASN A 204 7.04 -3.76 -17.25
C ASN A 204 5.52 -3.93 -17.19
N LYS A 205 5.00 -4.50 -16.09
CA LYS A 205 3.55 -4.65 -15.86
C LYS A 205 2.94 -3.39 -15.24
N LYS A 206 3.64 -2.77 -14.29
CA LYS A 206 3.14 -1.64 -13.51
C LYS A 206 4.29 -0.77 -13.01
N ASN A 207 4.37 0.44 -13.56
CA ASN A 207 5.37 1.43 -13.17
C ASN A 207 4.96 2.12 -11.85
N GLU A 208 5.40 1.55 -10.72
CA GLU A 208 5.11 2.07 -9.37
C GLU A 208 6.39 2.55 -8.68
N TRP A 209 6.32 3.70 -8.02
CA TRP A 209 7.48 4.32 -7.37
C TRP A 209 8.14 3.42 -6.32
N PHE A 210 7.35 2.59 -5.62
CA PHE A 210 7.88 1.72 -4.56
C PHE A 210 8.67 0.54 -5.14
N ILE A 211 8.41 0.12 -6.38
CA ILE A 211 9.20 -0.91 -7.05
C ILE A 211 10.56 -0.33 -7.44
N GLN A 212 10.57 0.87 -8.02
CA GLN A 212 11.80 1.59 -8.35
C GLN A 212 12.64 1.86 -7.09
N TYR A 213 11.99 2.24 -5.99
CA TYR A 213 12.66 2.42 -4.70
C TYR A 213 13.28 1.12 -4.18
N ASP A 214 12.56 -0.01 -4.23
CA ASP A 214 13.12 -1.30 -3.80
C ASP A 214 14.35 -1.69 -4.65
N ILE A 215 14.30 -1.49 -5.97
CA ILE A 215 15.46 -1.71 -6.86
C ILE A 215 16.65 -0.83 -6.45
N ALA A 216 16.40 0.46 -6.16
CA ALA A 216 17.44 1.39 -5.74
C ALA A 216 18.13 0.92 -4.46
N VAL A 217 17.35 0.45 -3.47
CA VAL A 217 17.88 -0.11 -2.22
C VAL A 217 18.84 -1.28 -2.51
N ILE A 218 18.45 -2.21 -3.37
CA ILE A 218 19.30 -3.37 -3.70
C ILE A 218 20.59 -2.92 -4.39
N TYR A 219 20.53 -2.00 -5.36
CA TYR A 219 21.73 -1.48 -6.01
C TYR A 219 22.68 -0.79 -5.04
N LYS A 220 22.16 -0.01 -4.08
CA LYS A 220 22.99 0.63 -3.05
C LYS A 220 23.75 -0.42 -2.23
N ASP A 221 23.06 -1.47 -1.80
CA ASP A 221 23.65 -2.54 -1.00
C ASP A 221 24.70 -3.36 -1.76
N MET A 222 24.56 -3.45 -3.09
CA MET A 222 25.57 -4.05 -3.96
C MET A 222 26.74 -3.10 -4.27
N GLY A 223 26.72 -1.85 -3.80
CA GLY A 223 27.75 -0.83 -4.06
C GLY A 223 27.58 -0.07 -5.38
N TYR A 224 26.50 -0.30 -6.13
CA TYR A 224 26.16 0.37 -7.38
C TYR A 224 25.43 1.70 -7.10
N ILE A 225 26.18 2.69 -6.59
CA ILE A 225 25.62 3.96 -6.09
C ILE A 225 24.96 4.78 -7.21
N GLU A 226 25.53 4.83 -8.41
CA GLU A 226 24.98 5.59 -9.54
C GLU A 226 23.65 5.00 -10.03
N GLU A 227 23.58 3.67 -10.17
CA GLU A 227 22.36 2.95 -10.54
C GLU A 227 21.28 3.12 -9.48
N SER A 228 21.66 3.00 -8.20
CA SER A 228 20.78 3.26 -7.08
C SER A 228 20.18 4.67 -7.13
N PHE A 229 21.03 5.68 -7.34
CA PHE A 229 20.61 7.06 -7.48
C PHE A 229 19.65 7.26 -8.65
N LYS A 230 19.96 6.68 -9.82
CA LYS A 230 19.07 6.71 -10.99
C LYS A 230 17.67 6.17 -10.67
N TYR A 231 17.57 5.00 -10.05
CA TYR A 231 16.27 4.41 -9.68
C TYR A 231 15.56 5.20 -8.58
N ALA A 232 16.27 5.76 -7.60
CA ALA A 232 15.70 6.61 -6.56
C ALA A 232 15.11 7.91 -7.13
N ILE A 233 15.80 8.52 -8.10
CA ILE A 233 15.32 9.71 -8.82
C ILE A 233 14.10 9.39 -9.69
N GLN A 234 14.07 8.23 -10.35
CA GLN A 234 12.86 7.78 -11.04
C GLN A 234 11.70 7.59 -10.05
N ALA A 235 11.95 6.96 -8.90
CA ALA A 235 10.96 6.73 -7.86
C ALA A 235 10.39 8.04 -7.31
N ILE A 236 11.21 9.07 -7.03
CA ILE A 236 10.72 10.31 -6.45
C ILE A 236 9.88 11.11 -7.45
N ASN A 237 10.24 11.05 -8.74
CA ASN A 237 9.51 11.65 -9.86
C ASN A 237 8.24 10.89 -10.28
N SER A 238 8.12 9.60 -9.95
CA SER A 238 6.93 8.80 -10.24
C SER A 238 5.69 9.27 -9.46
N PHE A 239 4.50 8.90 -9.89
CA PHE A 239 3.26 9.31 -9.22
C PHE A 239 3.19 8.80 -7.77
N GLY A 240 2.77 9.66 -6.82
CA GLY A 240 2.58 9.29 -5.43
C GLY A 240 2.46 10.52 -4.53
N LYS A 241 1.87 10.37 -3.34
CA LYS A 241 1.93 11.42 -2.31
C LYS A 241 3.36 11.56 -1.79
N LEU A 242 3.85 12.79 -1.64
CA LEU A 242 5.20 13.01 -1.13
C LEU A 242 5.35 12.47 0.31
N GLU A 243 4.30 12.57 1.12
CA GLU A 243 4.25 12.07 2.49
C GLU A 243 4.40 10.54 2.55
N SER A 244 3.94 9.83 1.51
CA SER A 244 4.12 8.38 1.40
C SER A 244 5.54 7.97 0.99
N LYS A 245 6.37 8.93 0.56
CA LYS A 245 7.74 8.71 0.07
C LYS A 245 8.81 9.15 1.07
N VAL A 246 8.45 9.43 2.33
CA VAL A 246 9.42 9.91 3.35
C VAL A 246 10.64 9.00 3.52
N LYS A 247 10.47 7.67 3.39
CA LYS A 247 11.60 6.72 3.40
C LYS A 247 12.51 6.90 2.18
N LEU A 248 11.94 7.04 0.99
CA LEU A 248 12.68 7.32 -0.24
C LEU A 248 13.40 8.67 -0.18
N ILE A 249 12.82 9.70 0.44
CA ILE A 249 13.47 11.00 0.61
C ILE A 249 14.71 10.87 1.51
N GLN A 250 14.61 10.13 2.62
CA GLN A 250 15.77 9.85 3.48
C GLN A 250 16.82 9.01 2.74
N PHE A 251 16.40 8.01 1.98
CA PHE A 251 17.29 7.20 1.17
C PHE A 251 18.03 8.02 0.09
N LEU A 252 17.36 8.97 -0.56
CA LEU A 252 18.01 9.92 -1.45
C LEU A 252 19.05 10.77 -0.71
N ALA A 253 18.75 11.19 0.53
CA ALA A 253 19.71 11.91 1.36
C ALA A 253 20.96 11.06 1.66
N ASP A 254 20.78 9.77 1.98
CA ASP A 254 21.91 8.83 2.15
C ASP A 254 22.73 8.72 0.87
N LEU A 255 22.11 8.54 -0.29
CA LEU A 255 22.82 8.45 -1.57
C LEU A 255 23.57 9.74 -1.92
N LEU A 256 22.97 10.90 -1.66
CA LEU A 256 23.63 12.19 -1.88
C LEU A 256 24.83 12.38 -0.97
N GLN A 257 24.76 11.88 0.26
CA GLN A 257 25.92 11.86 1.16
C GLN A 257 27.02 10.93 0.62
N ASP A 258 26.67 9.74 0.13
CA ASP A 258 27.61 8.81 -0.51
C ASP A 258 28.25 9.42 -1.78
N LEU A 259 27.54 10.33 -2.47
CA LEU A 259 28.01 11.10 -3.63
C LEU A 259 28.72 12.41 -3.27
N ASN A 260 28.93 12.70 -1.98
CA ASN A 260 29.51 13.95 -1.45
C ASN A 260 28.69 15.24 -1.71
N GLU A 261 27.41 15.11 -2.04
CA GLU A 261 26.45 16.20 -2.24
C GLU A 261 25.80 16.61 -0.89
N ASN A 262 26.63 17.08 0.05
CA ASN A 262 26.25 17.27 1.46
C ASN A 262 25.10 18.27 1.67
N GLU A 263 25.08 19.39 0.94
CA GLU A 263 24.00 20.38 1.07
C GLU A 263 22.65 19.79 0.62
N LEU A 264 22.64 19.09 -0.52
CA LEU A 264 21.44 18.42 -1.02
C LEU A 264 21.00 17.31 -0.06
N SER A 265 21.93 16.53 0.48
CA SER A 265 21.63 15.52 1.51
C SER A 265 20.92 16.14 2.72
N PHE A 266 21.47 17.22 3.27
CA PHE A 266 20.85 17.96 4.38
C PHE A 266 19.44 18.45 4.06
N LYS A 267 19.23 19.01 2.86
CA LYS A 267 17.91 19.47 2.39
C LYS A 267 16.89 18.34 2.31
N HIS A 268 17.30 17.15 1.86
CA HIS A 268 16.42 15.99 1.82
C HIS A 268 16.07 15.46 3.22
N TYR A 269 17.04 15.37 4.13
CA TYR A 269 16.76 15.01 5.53
C TYR A 269 15.83 16.04 6.20
N SER A 270 16.05 17.33 5.94
CA SER A 270 15.21 18.41 6.44
C SER A 270 13.77 18.29 5.93
N LEU A 271 13.59 18.02 4.64
CA LEU A 271 12.27 17.76 4.05
C LEU A 271 11.58 16.57 4.72
N ALA A 272 12.30 15.46 4.92
CA ALA A 272 11.77 14.29 5.60
C ALA A 272 11.32 14.61 7.04
N ARG A 273 12.10 15.39 7.79
CA ARG A 273 11.75 15.83 9.15
C ARG A 273 10.50 16.71 9.14
N ILE A 274 10.42 17.72 8.28
CA ILE A 274 9.27 18.64 8.20
C ILE A 274 7.99 17.88 7.87
N ILE A 275 8.03 16.93 6.91
CA ILE A 275 6.87 16.10 6.57
C ILE A 275 6.40 15.29 7.78
N ARG A 276 7.32 14.72 8.57
CA ARG A 276 6.95 13.98 9.80
C ARG A 276 6.26 14.88 10.81
N ILE A 277 6.78 16.09 11.04
CA ILE A 277 6.17 17.09 11.94
C ILE A 277 4.75 17.45 11.47
N GLN A 278 4.58 17.78 10.18
CA GLN A 278 3.27 18.13 9.62
C GLN A 278 2.22 17.03 9.78
N ASN A 279 2.65 15.77 9.73
CA ASN A 279 1.77 14.60 9.87
C ASN A 279 1.69 14.07 11.31
N GLN A 280 2.27 14.78 12.29
CA GLN A 280 2.33 14.36 13.70
C GLN A 280 2.96 12.97 13.88
N TRP A 281 3.93 12.62 13.05
CA TRP A 281 4.71 11.39 13.15
C TRP A 281 5.94 11.61 14.01
N SER A 282 6.29 10.61 14.84
CA SER A 282 7.51 10.66 15.66
C SER A 282 8.75 10.82 14.78
N ILE A 283 9.70 11.68 15.12
CA ILE A 283 10.97 11.78 14.39
C ILE A 283 11.85 10.59 14.83
N THR A 284 12.39 9.84 13.88
CA THR A 284 13.26 8.69 14.19
C THR A 284 14.61 9.18 14.70
N GLU A 285 15.19 8.47 15.66
CA GLU A 285 16.51 8.81 16.19
C GLU A 285 17.59 8.85 15.10
N SER A 286 17.54 7.90 14.16
CA SER A 286 18.42 7.87 12.98
C SER A 286 18.36 9.18 12.18
N LEU A 287 17.16 9.72 11.93
CA LEU A 287 16.99 10.96 11.17
C LEU A 287 17.54 12.17 11.95
N SER A 288 17.26 12.23 13.25
CA SER A 288 17.79 13.27 14.13
C SER A 288 19.33 13.24 14.19
N ASN A 289 19.92 12.05 14.28
CA ASN A 289 21.37 11.89 14.34
C ASN A 289 22.03 12.25 13.01
N LYS A 290 21.44 11.86 11.87
CA LYS A 290 21.90 12.30 10.54
C LYS A 290 21.90 13.83 10.42
N LEU A 291 20.82 14.50 10.83
CA LEU A 291 20.75 15.98 10.75
C LEU A 291 21.80 16.69 11.62
N LYS A 292 22.16 16.13 12.78
CA LYS A 292 23.21 16.69 13.65
C LYS A 292 24.63 16.61 13.07
N GLN A 293 24.85 15.77 12.06
CA GLN A 293 26.15 15.64 11.40
C GLN A 293 26.44 16.81 10.45
N PHE A 294 25.44 17.63 10.14
CA PHE A 294 25.59 18.74 9.22
C PHE A 294 25.77 20.06 9.97
N GLU A 295 26.67 20.90 9.47
CA GLU A 295 26.90 22.27 9.97
C GLU A 295 26.02 23.30 9.24
N TYR A 296 24.80 22.90 8.83
CA TYR A 296 23.84 23.79 8.17
C TYR A 296 22.78 24.30 9.16
N PRO A 297 22.31 25.55 8.99
CA PRO A 297 21.24 26.09 9.84
C PRO A 297 19.94 25.32 9.61
N GLU A 298 19.20 25.11 10.70
CA GLU A 298 17.94 24.37 10.66
C GLU A 298 16.93 24.96 9.66
N ILE A 299 16.38 24.11 8.78
CA ILE A 299 15.26 24.49 7.92
C ILE A 299 13.95 24.26 8.69
N THR A 300 13.24 25.36 8.95
CA THR A 300 11.95 25.38 9.64
C THR A 300 10.79 25.16 8.67
N ILE A 301 9.59 24.95 9.20
CA ILE A 301 8.38 24.65 8.40
C ILE A 301 7.98 25.80 7.48
N GLU A 302 8.29 27.05 7.83
CA GLU A 302 7.97 28.24 7.05
C GLU A 302 8.71 28.25 5.70
N LYS A 303 9.89 27.63 5.64
CA LYS A 303 10.70 27.49 4.42
C LYS A 303 10.31 26.30 3.55
N LEU A 304 9.31 25.52 3.95
CA LEU A 304 8.88 24.33 3.21
C LEU A 304 8.52 24.61 1.74
N PRO A 305 7.81 25.71 1.38
CA PRO A 305 7.47 25.98 -0.02
C PRO A 305 8.72 26.16 -0.90
N GLU A 306 9.72 26.89 -0.40
CA GLU A 306 10.99 27.14 -1.09
C GLU A 306 11.82 25.86 -1.20
N LEU A 307 11.94 25.10 -0.11
CA LEU A 307 12.63 23.81 -0.09
C LEU A 307 12.00 22.82 -1.07
N LYS A 308 10.66 22.72 -1.11
CA LYS A 308 9.96 21.88 -2.08
C LYS A 308 10.25 22.34 -3.51
N LYS A 309 10.18 23.64 -3.80
CA LYS A 309 10.45 24.18 -5.13
C LYS A 309 11.86 23.81 -5.60
N GLU A 310 12.85 23.99 -4.74
CA GLU A 310 14.25 23.66 -5.03
C GLU A 310 14.43 22.17 -5.30
N LEU A 311 13.96 21.31 -4.39
CA LEU A 311 14.11 19.86 -4.51
C LEU A 311 13.32 19.29 -5.69
N PHE A 312 12.13 19.81 -6.00
CA PHE A 312 11.41 19.42 -7.22
C PHE A 312 12.15 19.84 -8.47
N ALA A 313 12.75 21.03 -8.52
CA ALA A 313 13.58 21.43 -9.65
C ALA A 313 14.78 20.50 -9.82
N TYR A 314 15.45 20.16 -8.72
CA TYR A 314 16.53 19.18 -8.69
C TYR A 314 16.09 17.81 -9.20
N TRP A 315 15.01 17.22 -8.68
CA TRP A 315 14.55 15.91 -9.16
C TRP A 315 14.14 15.94 -10.64
N ASN A 316 13.53 17.03 -11.08
CA ASN A 316 13.07 17.17 -12.47
C ASN A 316 14.21 17.37 -13.46
N SER A 317 15.40 17.84 -13.05
CA SER A 317 16.54 18.00 -13.96
C SER A 317 17.06 16.67 -14.51
N PHE A 318 16.75 15.56 -13.84
CA PHE A 318 17.09 14.20 -14.27
C PHE A 318 16.00 13.52 -15.08
N LYS A 319 14.88 14.20 -15.33
CA LYS A 319 13.94 13.70 -16.34
C LYS A 319 14.68 13.79 -17.66
N ILE A 320 14.98 12.61 -18.22
CA ILE A 320 15.36 12.52 -19.62
C ILE A 320 14.23 13.21 -20.37
N GLU A 321 14.55 14.29 -21.09
CA GLU A 321 13.66 14.81 -22.12
C GLU A 321 13.34 13.61 -23.00
N ASP A 322 12.12 13.11 -22.89
CA ASP A 322 11.57 12.13 -23.82
C ASP A 322 11.58 12.86 -25.16
N ASN A 323 12.71 12.79 -25.89
CA ASN A 323 12.85 13.10 -27.30
C ASN A 323 12.10 12.01 -28.10
N GLN A 324 10.89 11.68 -27.66
CA GLN A 324 9.86 11.09 -28.49
C GLN A 324 9.26 12.25 -29.28
N PRO A 325 8.91 12.05 -30.56
CA PRO A 325 8.38 13.12 -31.39
C PRO A 325 7.05 13.60 -30.78
N SER A 326 7.09 14.70 -30.03
CA SER A 326 5.95 15.61 -30.04
C SER A 326 5.84 16.09 -31.47
N SER A 327 4.64 16.07 -32.04
CA SER A 327 4.44 16.86 -33.25
C SER A 327 4.78 18.30 -32.86
N ASN A 328 5.81 18.90 -33.49
CA ASN A 328 6.09 20.33 -33.32
C ASN A 328 4.91 21.22 -33.75
N GLU A 329 3.88 20.61 -34.35
CA GLU A 329 2.58 21.22 -34.57
C GLU A 329 1.85 21.45 -33.24
N ARG A 330 1.77 22.72 -32.86
CA ARG A 330 0.91 23.21 -31.79
C ARG A 330 -0.55 23.07 -32.23
N LEU A 331 -1.33 22.32 -31.46
CA LEU A 331 -2.77 22.24 -31.61
C LEU A 331 -3.47 23.18 -30.65
N HIS A 332 -4.70 23.52 -31.00
CA HIS A 332 -5.55 24.45 -30.28
C HIS A 332 -6.79 23.74 -29.74
N GLY A 333 -7.26 24.17 -28.57
CA GLY A 333 -8.47 23.63 -27.96
C GLY A 333 -8.93 24.45 -26.76
N ARG A 334 -9.93 23.93 -26.07
CA ARG A 334 -10.43 24.51 -24.83
C ARG A 334 -10.39 23.50 -23.70
N ILE A 335 -10.10 23.96 -22.49
CA ILE A 335 -10.23 23.13 -21.29
C ILE A 335 -11.70 22.72 -21.17
N ASP A 336 -12.00 21.44 -21.39
CA ASP A 336 -13.34 20.87 -21.33
C ASP A 336 -13.77 20.71 -19.87
N LYS A 337 -12.88 20.09 -19.09
CA LYS A 337 -13.14 19.76 -17.70
C LYS A 337 -11.86 19.73 -16.91
N ILE A 338 -11.89 20.29 -15.71
CA ILE A 338 -10.83 20.11 -14.72
C ILE A 338 -11.29 19.02 -13.75
N MET A 339 -10.54 17.93 -13.65
CA MET A 339 -10.89 16.81 -12.77
C MET A 339 -10.39 17.03 -11.35
N HIS A 340 -9.14 17.47 -11.20
CA HIS A 340 -8.55 17.75 -9.91
C HIS A 340 -7.69 19.00 -9.97
N ILE A 341 -7.84 19.85 -8.96
CA ILE A 341 -6.86 20.87 -8.57
C ILE A 341 -6.50 20.57 -7.13
N ASN A 342 -5.24 20.24 -6.86
CA ASN A 342 -4.76 19.97 -5.52
C ASN A 342 -3.25 20.22 -5.44
N GLU A 343 -2.66 19.88 -4.31
CA GLU A 343 -1.22 20.03 -4.02
C GLU A 343 -0.29 19.31 -5.02
N ARG A 344 -0.83 18.48 -5.94
CA ARG A 344 -0.08 17.79 -7.00
C ARG A 344 -0.08 18.52 -8.33
N GLY A 345 -0.93 19.53 -8.50
CA GLY A 345 -1.13 20.16 -9.79
C GLY A 345 -2.60 20.24 -10.22
N MET A 346 -2.79 20.39 -11.52
CA MET A 346 -4.09 20.45 -12.19
C MET A 346 -4.15 19.37 -13.27
N ASP A 347 -5.21 18.58 -13.31
CA ASP A 347 -5.46 17.64 -14.40
C ASP A 347 -6.88 17.71 -14.94
N GLY A 348 -7.05 17.28 -16.18
CA GLY A 348 -8.31 17.45 -16.86
C GLY A 348 -8.30 16.99 -18.31
N PHE A 349 -9.27 17.47 -19.07
CA PHE A 349 -9.39 17.19 -20.49
C PHE A 349 -9.46 18.47 -21.30
N ILE A 350 -8.80 18.48 -22.45
CA ILE A 350 -8.90 19.51 -23.49
C ILE A 350 -9.79 18.97 -24.59
N LYS A 351 -10.83 19.72 -24.97
CA LYS A 351 -11.64 19.47 -26.15
C LYS A 351 -10.98 20.14 -27.34
N THR A 352 -10.63 19.34 -28.33
CA THR A 352 -10.05 19.79 -29.60
C THR A 352 -11.13 20.13 -30.62
N ASN A 353 -10.78 20.89 -31.65
CA ASN A 353 -11.70 21.24 -32.75
C ASN A 353 -12.26 20.00 -33.47
N ASN A 354 -11.54 18.88 -33.46
CA ASN A 354 -11.97 17.59 -34.03
C ASN A 354 -12.82 16.75 -33.06
N SER A 355 -13.37 17.36 -31.99
CA SER A 355 -14.22 16.72 -30.98
C SER A 355 -13.58 15.56 -30.20
N LYS A 356 -12.24 15.42 -30.23
CA LYS A 356 -11.48 14.49 -29.39
C LYS A 356 -11.14 15.17 -28.06
N ASN A 357 -11.41 14.47 -26.95
CA ASN A 357 -11.01 14.88 -25.61
C ASN A 357 -9.62 14.31 -25.29
N LEU A 358 -8.63 15.18 -25.11
CA LEU A 358 -7.26 14.81 -24.76
C LEU A 358 -7.01 15.06 -23.27
N TYR A 359 -6.48 14.05 -22.57
CA TYR A 359 -6.11 14.22 -21.17
C TYR A 359 -4.90 15.14 -21.05
N PHE A 360 -4.88 15.99 -20.02
CA PHE A 360 -3.73 16.81 -19.68
C PHE A 360 -3.43 16.74 -18.19
N ASN A 361 -2.17 16.99 -17.84
CA ASN A 361 -1.71 17.11 -16.47
C ASN A 361 -0.65 18.21 -16.38
N LEU A 362 -0.84 19.12 -15.43
CA LEU A 362 0.09 20.20 -15.10
C LEU A 362 0.62 19.99 -13.68
N PRO A 363 1.93 20.11 -13.44
CA PRO A 363 2.50 19.97 -12.10
C PRO A 363 2.09 21.12 -11.19
N ALA A 364 2.17 20.92 -9.86
CA ALA A 364 1.87 21.95 -8.85
C ALA A 364 2.68 23.24 -8.99
N THR A 365 3.85 23.17 -9.62
CA THR A 365 4.74 24.31 -9.86
C THR A 365 4.37 25.13 -11.10
N SER A 366 3.36 24.73 -11.87
CA SER A 366 2.99 25.41 -13.10
C SER A 366 2.22 26.70 -12.81
N ASP A 367 2.70 27.84 -13.33
CA ASP A 367 2.03 29.15 -13.21
C ASP A 367 0.62 29.17 -13.82
N LEU A 368 0.31 28.21 -14.69
CA LEU A 368 -1.00 28.05 -15.31
C LEU A 368 -2.09 27.62 -14.31
N LEU A 369 -1.73 27.08 -13.14
CA LEU A 369 -2.70 26.65 -12.12
C LEU A 369 -3.65 27.78 -11.70
N ASN A 370 -3.15 29.02 -11.67
CA ASN A 370 -3.89 30.19 -11.21
C ASN A 370 -4.73 30.86 -12.31
N VAL A 371 -4.52 30.46 -13.57
CA VAL A 371 -5.08 31.17 -14.74
C VAL A 371 -6.02 30.29 -15.55
N LEU A 372 -5.75 28.98 -15.64
CA LEU A 372 -6.61 28.06 -16.37
C LEU A 372 -7.88 27.74 -15.59
N LYS A 373 -9.01 27.85 -16.28
CA LYS A 373 -10.35 27.46 -15.84
C LYS A 373 -11.05 26.67 -16.95
N GLU A 374 -12.12 25.95 -16.64
CA GLU A 374 -12.97 25.34 -17.67
C GLU A 374 -13.41 26.39 -18.70
N GLY A 375 -13.32 26.05 -19.98
CA GLY A 375 -13.55 26.94 -21.13
C GLY A 375 -12.32 27.74 -21.60
N SER A 376 -11.20 27.75 -20.85
CA SER A 376 -9.99 28.49 -21.24
C SER A 376 -9.44 28.00 -22.58
N ALA A 377 -9.07 28.92 -23.46
CA ALA A 377 -8.41 28.61 -24.73
C ALA A 377 -6.94 28.30 -24.48
N VAL A 378 -6.45 27.20 -25.06
CA VAL A 378 -5.09 26.71 -24.86
C VAL A 378 -4.49 26.20 -26.16
N SER A 379 -3.18 26.39 -26.29
CA SER A 379 -2.35 25.67 -27.25
C SER A 379 -1.53 24.61 -26.54
N PHE A 380 -1.28 23.49 -27.21
CA PHE A 380 -0.57 22.33 -26.63
C PHE A 380 0.05 21.48 -27.74
N GLU A 381 0.87 20.52 -27.35
CA GLU A 381 1.44 19.50 -28.24
C GLU A 381 0.88 18.12 -27.86
N ILE A 382 0.77 17.22 -28.83
CA ILE A 382 0.35 15.83 -28.56
C ILE A 382 1.58 15.00 -28.21
N TYR A 383 1.50 14.31 -27.08
CA TYR A 383 2.40 13.23 -26.72
C TYR A 383 1.64 11.90 -26.74
N TYR A 384 2.21 10.90 -27.39
CA TYR A 384 1.66 9.55 -27.40
C TYR A 384 2.32 8.68 -26.31
N ASP A 385 1.55 8.38 -25.26
CA ASP A 385 1.95 7.49 -24.17
C ASP A 385 1.87 6.03 -24.65
N LYS A 386 2.99 5.49 -25.10
CA LYS A 386 3.12 4.10 -25.60
C LYS A 386 2.68 3.07 -24.57
N ALA A 387 2.96 3.29 -23.29
CA ALA A 387 2.61 2.36 -22.22
C ALA A 387 1.09 2.27 -22.02
N LYS A 388 0.36 3.37 -22.26
CA LYS A 388 -1.10 3.41 -22.14
C LYS A 388 -1.83 3.31 -23.47
N ASN A 389 -1.11 3.26 -24.59
CA ASN A 389 -1.66 3.33 -25.94
C ASN A 389 -2.65 4.50 -26.08
N LYS A 390 -2.26 5.69 -25.59
CA LYS A 390 -3.13 6.88 -25.53
C LYS A 390 -2.37 8.17 -25.78
N GLU A 391 -3.03 9.11 -26.43
CA GLU A 391 -2.55 10.49 -26.57
C GLU A 391 -2.89 11.34 -25.34
N LYS A 392 -1.98 12.25 -24.99
CA LYS A 392 -2.19 13.29 -23.98
C LYS A 392 -1.66 14.63 -24.48
N ALA A 393 -2.23 15.71 -23.98
CA ALA A 393 -1.74 17.06 -24.22
C ALA A 393 -0.58 17.39 -23.27
N VAL A 394 0.51 17.91 -23.83
CA VAL A 394 1.71 18.39 -23.12
C VAL A 394 2.05 19.81 -23.58
N ASN A 395 2.99 20.47 -22.89
CA ASN A 395 3.47 21.82 -23.25
C ASN A 395 2.35 22.86 -23.42
N ILE A 396 1.35 22.78 -22.54
CA ILE A 396 0.14 23.62 -22.57
C ILE A 396 0.51 25.08 -22.32
N LYS A 397 -0.08 25.98 -23.09
CA LYS A 397 -0.03 27.44 -22.88
C LYS A 397 -1.43 28.02 -22.94
N ASN A 398 -1.70 29.02 -22.10
CA ASN A 398 -2.95 29.78 -22.14
C ASN A 398 -2.86 30.83 -23.25
N GLU A 399 -3.90 30.94 -24.08
CA GLU A 399 -3.94 31.87 -25.21
C GLU A 399 -4.51 33.24 -24.85
N ASN A 400 -5.15 33.35 -23.70
CA ASN A 400 -5.72 34.61 -23.22
C ASN A 400 -4.70 35.44 -22.40
N LYS A 401 -3.39 35.28 -22.66
CA LYS A 401 -2.31 35.91 -21.92
C LYS A 401 -1.31 36.58 -22.85
#